data_AF-A0A2N1MP34-F1
#
_entry.id   AF-A0A2N1MP34-F1
#
_cell.length_a   1.000
_cell.length_b   1.000
_cell.length_c   1.000
_cell.angle_alpha   90.00
_cell.angle_beta   90.00
_cell.angle_gamma   90.00
#
_symmetry.space_group_name_H-M   'P 1'
#
loop_
_entity.id
_entity.type
_entity.pdbx_description
1 polymer ?
#
loop_
_entity_poly.entity_id
_entity_poly.type
_entity_poly.pdbx_seq_one_letter_code
_entity_poly.pdbx_strand_id
1 'polypeptide(L)'
;MRWIKTKSSIDPSIMEGNWDKDDIDYLEVVICSFPMIGRDLVDVDKRKIYTHAQVFTKRKKFITIGVDYLTSRNAKVYLEWKMDDYLSYSVD
;
A
#
# COMPACT_ATOMS: atom_id res chain seq x y z
N MET A 1 21.74 -8.48 -5.17
CA MET A 1 20.67 -8.50 -4.14
C MET A 1 20.24 -7.09 -3.83
N ARG A 2 18.97 -6.86 -3.48
CA ARG A 2 18.44 -5.53 -3.13
C ARG A 2 17.42 -5.65 -1.99
N TRP A 3 17.66 -4.92 -0.91
CA TRP A 3 16.69 -4.76 0.16
C TRP A 3 15.64 -3.71 -0.22
N ILE A 4 14.40 -3.95 0.20
CA ILE A 4 13.31 -3.00 -0.03
C ILE A 4 13.25 -2.02 1.13
N LYS A 5 13.15 -0.73 0.80
CA LYS A 5 13.10 0.35 1.78
C LYS A 5 11.79 0.31 2.57
N THR A 6 11.86 0.58 3.87
CA THR A 6 10.66 0.77 4.69
C THR A 6 9.81 1.94 4.17
N LYS A 7 8.50 1.86 4.37
CA LYS A 7 7.47 2.79 3.87
C LYS A 7 7.35 2.88 2.35
N SER A 8 8.01 1.99 1.60
CA SER A 8 7.76 1.89 0.16
C SER A 8 6.39 1.26 -0.10
N SER A 9 5.77 1.63 -1.23
CA SER A 9 4.59 0.93 -1.73
C SER A 9 4.94 -0.51 -2.10
N ILE A 10 3.96 -1.40 -1.99
CA ILE A 10 4.11 -2.79 -2.38
C ILE A 10 4.20 -2.89 -3.90
N ASP A 11 5.22 -3.57 -4.40
CA ASP A 11 5.37 -3.92 -5.82
C ASP A 11 5.33 -5.45 -5.93
N PRO A 12 4.17 -6.05 -6.27
CA PRO A 12 4.04 -7.50 -6.34
C PRO A 12 4.85 -8.13 -7.49
N SER A 13 5.46 -7.34 -8.38
CA SER A 13 6.39 -7.86 -9.39
C SER A 13 7.78 -8.22 -8.83
N ILE A 14 8.09 -7.76 -7.61
CA ILE A 14 9.40 -7.97 -6.97
C ILE A 14 9.31 -8.36 -5.49
N MET A 15 8.10 -8.39 -4.90
CA MET A 15 7.86 -8.61 -3.47
C MET A 15 6.85 -9.73 -3.24
N GLU A 16 7.02 -10.44 -2.12
CA GLU A 16 6.13 -11.49 -1.61
C GLU A 16 5.77 -11.26 -0.13
N GLY A 17 4.57 -11.68 0.25
CA GLY A 17 4.07 -11.65 1.63
C GLY A 17 2.57 -11.90 1.68
N ASN A 18 1.99 -11.73 2.87
CA ASN A 18 0.58 -12.01 3.13
C ASN A 18 -0.23 -10.70 3.04
N TRP A 19 -0.78 -10.39 1.88
CA TRP A 19 -1.69 -9.26 1.68
C TRP A 19 -2.76 -9.57 0.64
N ASP A 20 -3.94 -8.97 0.82
CA ASP A 20 -5.00 -9.00 -0.18
C ASP A 20 -4.66 -8.06 -1.35
N LYS A 21 -4.91 -8.53 -2.57
CA LYS A 21 -4.57 -7.78 -3.80
C LYS A 21 -5.42 -6.51 -3.93
N ASP A 22 -6.64 -6.52 -3.43
CA ASP A 22 -7.58 -5.40 -3.53
C ASP A 22 -7.18 -4.23 -2.61
N ASP A 23 -6.39 -4.50 -1.56
CA ASP A 23 -5.95 -3.52 -0.56
C ASP A 23 -4.52 -3.01 -0.79
N ILE A 24 -3.84 -3.48 -1.85
CA ILE A 24 -2.40 -3.32 -2.03
C ILE A 24 -1.94 -1.85 -2.07
N ASP A 25 -2.75 -0.96 -2.65
CA ASP A 25 -2.46 0.47 -2.78
C ASP A 25 -2.41 1.18 -1.42
N TYR A 26 -3.14 0.65 -0.44
CA TYR A 26 -3.20 1.16 0.93
C TYR A 26 -2.11 0.60 1.84
N LEU A 27 -1.22 -0.27 1.34
CA LEU A 27 -0.17 -0.90 2.13
C LEU A 27 1.20 -0.27 1.89
N GLU A 28 2.03 -0.28 2.94
CA GLU A 28 3.45 0.05 2.87
C GLU A 28 4.31 -1.00 3.57
N VAL A 29 5.56 -1.12 3.11
CA VAL A 29 6.55 -2.04 3.70
C VAL A 29 6.90 -1.58 5.12
N VAL A 30 6.70 -2.46 6.09
CA VAL A 30 7.19 -2.30 7.47
C VAL A 30 8.65 -2.72 7.55
N ILE A 31 8.94 -3.92 7.07
CA ILE A 31 10.26 -4.54 7.09
C ILE A 31 10.40 -5.50 5.91
N CYS A 32 11.60 -5.54 5.33
CA CYS A 32 12.00 -6.53 4.36
C CYS A 32 12.80 -7.61 5.11
N SER A 33 12.23 -8.80 5.29
CA SER A 33 12.86 -9.91 6.02
C SER A 33 13.82 -10.73 5.17
N PHE A 34 13.61 -10.72 3.85
CA PHE A 34 14.50 -11.38 2.88
C PHE A 34 14.70 -10.48 1.66
N PRO A 35 15.94 -10.26 1.20
CA PRO A 35 16.21 -9.36 0.08
C PRO A 35 15.77 -9.97 -1.25
N MET A 36 15.48 -9.13 -2.24
CA MET A 36 15.33 -9.60 -3.62
C MET A 36 16.69 -10.07 -4.16
N ILE A 37 16.72 -11.24 -4.78
CA ILE A 37 17.91 -11.82 -5.40
C ILE A 37 17.70 -11.90 -6.91
N GLY A 38 18.66 -11.39 -7.68
CA GLY A 38 18.58 -11.36 -9.14
C GLY A 38 19.77 -10.66 -9.80
N ARG A 39 19.73 -10.58 -11.13
CA ARG A 39 20.69 -9.86 -12.00
C ARG A 39 20.03 -8.67 -12.67
N ASP A 40 20.84 -7.68 -13.04
CA ASP A 40 20.43 -6.50 -13.80
C ASP A 40 19.25 -5.74 -13.16
N LEU A 41 19.21 -5.70 -11.82
CA LEU A 41 18.07 -5.26 -11.01
C LEU A 41 17.64 -3.78 -11.20
N VAL A 42 18.43 -3.01 -11.94
CA VAL A 42 18.18 -1.58 -12.24
C VAL A 42 17.44 -1.44 -13.58
N ASP A 43 17.75 -2.29 -14.55
CA ASP A 43 17.18 -2.26 -15.90
C ASP A 43 15.95 -3.20 -15.93
N VAL A 44 14.75 -2.63 -15.97
CA VAL A 44 13.50 -3.40 -15.85
C VAL A 44 13.31 -4.38 -17.01
N ASP A 45 13.80 -4.07 -18.21
CA ASP A 45 13.64 -4.91 -19.39
C ASP A 45 14.63 -6.08 -19.39
N LYS A 46 15.79 -5.91 -18.74
CA LYS A 46 16.83 -6.96 -18.66
C LYS A 46 16.85 -7.70 -17.34
N ARG A 47 16.14 -7.21 -16.31
CA ARG A 47 16.20 -7.78 -14.96
C ARG A 47 15.80 -9.24 -14.97
N LYS A 48 16.55 -10.05 -14.23
CA LYS A 48 16.20 -11.44 -13.93
C LYS A 48 16.09 -11.60 -12.44
N ILE A 49 14.87 -11.86 -11.97
CA ILE A 49 14.60 -12.10 -10.56
C ILE A 49 14.64 -13.60 -10.32
N TYR A 50 15.45 -14.02 -9.34
CA TYR A 50 15.52 -15.41 -8.89
C TYR A 50 14.69 -15.63 -7.63
N THR A 51 14.59 -14.60 -6.80
CA THR A 51 13.81 -14.62 -5.58
C THR A 51 13.27 -13.23 -5.32
N HIS A 52 11.96 -13.12 -5.12
CA HIS A 52 11.33 -11.88 -4.68
C HIS A 52 11.79 -11.51 -3.26
N ALA A 53 11.67 -10.24 -2.91
CA ALA A 53 11.86 -9.81 -1.53
C ALA A 53 10.69 -10.26 -0.66
N GLN A 54 10.96 -10.85 0.51
CA GLN A 54 9.89 -11.10 1.49
C GLN A 54 9.70 -9.86 2.35
N VAL A 55 8.45 -9.38 2.43
CA VAL A 55 8.11 -8.15 3.15
C VAL A 55 6.91 -8.33 4.06
N PHE A 56 6.95 -7.66 5.21
CA PHE A 56 5.80 -7.46 6.07
C PHE A 56 5.20 -6.09 5.80
N THR A 57 3.88 -6.00 5.83
CA THR A 57 3.13 -4.81 5.42
C THR A 57 2.28 -4.26 6.56
N LYS A 58 1.91 -2.99 6.43
CA LYS A 58 0.87 -2.36 7.24
C LYS A 58 0.11 -1.36 6.38
N ARG A 59 -1.09 -0.96 6.82
CA ARG A 59 -1.83 0.12 6.17
C ARG A 59 -1.14 1.48 6.34
N LYS A 60 -1.07 2.25 5.25
CA LYS A 60 -0.65 3.65 5.22
C LYS A 60 -1.57 4.46 6.12
N LYS A 61 -0.98 5.35 6.93
CA LYS A 61 -1.76 6.37 7.65
C LYS A 61 -1.94 7.55 6.70
N PHE A 62 -3.14 7.72 6.16
CA PHE A 62 -3.48 8.96 5.47
C PHE A 62 -3.62 10.04 6.52
N ILE A 63 -2.56 10.83 6.72
CA ILE A 63 -2.70 12.12 7.39
C ILE A 63 -3.35 13.02 6.36
N THR A 64 -4.68 13.13 6.42
CA THR A 64 -5.38 14.15 5.66
C THR A 64 -4.96 15.48 6.25
N ILE A 65 -3.99 16.15 5.63
CA ILE A 65 -3.46 17.46 6.09
C ILE A 65 -4.57 18.52 6.16
N GLY A 66 -5.73 18.26 5.54
CA GLY A 66 -6.95 19.07 5.67
C GLY A 66 -7.84 18.80 6.91
N VAL A 67 -7.56 17.78 7.74
CA VAL A 67 -8.41 17.43 8.91
C VAL A 67 -7.87 18.02 10.22
N ASP A 68 -6.58 18.33 10.31
CA ASP A 68 -6.03 19.00 11.51
C ASP A 68 -6.56 20.45 11.67
N TYR A 69 -6.83 21.15 10.56
CA TYR A 69 -7.51 22.45 10.59
C TYR A 69 -9.04 22.33 10.83
N LEU A 70 -9.62 21.14 10.64
CA LEU A 70 -11.08 20.89 10.67
C LEU A 70 -11.54 20.08 11.89
N THR A 71 -10.75 20.02 12.95
CA THR A 71 -11.21 19.61 14.29
C THR A 71 -12.22 20.60 14.90
N SER A 72 -12.50 21.74 14.24
CA SER A 72 -13.64 22.61 14.57
C SER A 72 -14.96 22.11 13.93
N ARG A 73 -15.65 21.22 14.65
CA ARG A 73 -17.11 20.88 14.60
C ARG A 73 -17.75 20.31 13.33
N ASN A 74 -17.25 20.52 12.11
CA ASN A 74 -18.00 20.18 10.88
C ASN A 74 -17.62 18.84 10.22
N ALA A 75 -16.56 18.17 10.67
CA ALA A 75 -16.09 16.92 10.08
C ALA A 75 -17.01 15.71 10.32
N LYS A 76 -17.84 15.75 11.37
CA LYS A 76 -18.74 14.63 11.71
C LYS A 76 -19.85 14.44 10.67
N VAL A 77 -20.35 15.54 10.12
CA VAL A 77 -21.46 15.55 9.16
C VAL A 77 -21.03 14.97 7.81
N TYR A 78 -19.84 15.30 7.30
CA TYR A 78 -19.40 14.80 5.99
C TYR A 78 -19.05 13.31 5.95
N LEU A 79 -18.63 12.70 7.06
CA LEU A 79 -18.31 11.28 7.12
C LEU A 79 -19.56 10.40 7.21
N GLU A 80 -20.62 10.85 7.89
CA GLU A 80 -21.92 10.18 7.88
C GLU A 80 -22.51 10.13 6.46
N TRP A 81 -22.48 11.25 5.74
CA TRP A 81 -23.08 11.33 4.40
C TRP A 81 -22.35 10.47 3.36
N LYS A 82 -21.03 10.26 3.54
CA LYS A 82 -20.22 9.47 2.60
C LYS A 82 -20.25 7.96 2.87
N MET A 83 -20.69 7.54 4.05
CA MET A 83 -20.95 6.13 4.37
C MET A 83 -22.29 5.65 3.78
N ASP A 84 -23.30 6.51 3.77
CA ASP A 84 -24.62 6.19 3.19
C ASP A 84 -24.53 6.03 1.65
N ASP A 85 -23.69 6.82 0.98
CA ASP A 85 -23.48 6.73 -0.47
C ASP A 85 -22.74 5.45 -0.92
N TYR A 86 -22.00 4.78 -0.03
CA TYR A 86 -21.24 3.56 -0.33
C TYR A 86 -21.99 2.25 -0.03
N LEU A 87 -23.15 2.32 0.63
CA LEU A 87 -24.05 1.17 0.84
C LEU A 87 -25.00 0.92 -0.34
N SER A 88 -24.97 1.76 -1.38
CA SER A 88 -25.72 1.59 -2.63
C SER A 88 -24.86 0.94 -3.73
N TYR A 89 -24.32 -0.26 -3.49
CA TYR A 89 -23.97 -1.12 -4.62
C TYR A 89 -25.19 -1.95 -5.01
N SER A 90 -25.46 -2.03 -6.33
CA SER A 90 -26.18 -3.09 -7.04
C SER A 90 -27.68 -3.31 -6.76
N VAL A 91 -28.54 -2.81 -7.67
CA VAL A 91 -29.60 -3.58 -8.36
C VAL A 91 -29.79 -2.98 -9.77
N ASP A 92 -29.85 -3.90 -10.74
CA ASP A 92 -30.06 -3.80 -12.21
C ASP A 92 -28.88 -3.40 -13.11
#